data_AF-A0A3M1F6L2-F1
#
_entry.id   AF-A0A3M1F6L2-F1
#
_cell.length_a   1.000
_cell.length_b   1.000
_cell.length_c   1.000
_cell.angle_alpha   90.00
_cell.angle_beta   90.00
_cell.angle_gamma   90.00
#
_symmetry.space_group_name_H-M   'P 1'
#
loop_
_entity.id
_entity.type
_entity.pdbx_description
1 polymer ?
#
loop_
_entity_poly.entity_id
_entity_poly.type
_entity_poly.pdbx_seq_one_letter_code
_entity_poly.pdbx_strand_id
1 'polypeptide(L)'
;MGKPVEGGKVKVRADFYVCPACAYRVQKKKYEEGLQVHILYVCPACGKKGEVSQPFVRKTFQGVKAIVFSCEACKEKIPITKKLKDVKKK
;
A
#
# COMPACT_ATOMS: atom_id res chain seq x y z
N MET A 1 -7.26 -5.83 11.98
CA MET A 1 -8.43 -4.94 11.84
C MET A 1 -9.21 -5.37 10.61
N GLY A 2 -10.50 -5.61 10.74
CA GLY A 2 -11.33 -6.14 9.66
C GLY A 2 -12.63 -5.36 9.49
N LYS A 3 -13.34 -5.57 8.38
CA LYS A 3 -14.70 -5.05 8.26
C LYS A 3 -15.60 -5.78 9.27
N PRO A 4 -16.59 -5.10 9.85
CA PRO A 4 -17.51 -5.72 10.80
C PRO A 4 -18.21 -6.92 10.17
N VAL A 5 -18.37 -7.98 10.97
CA VAL A 5 -19.12 -9.18 10.63
C VAL A 5 -20.45 -9.14 11.38
N GLU A 6 -21.55 -9.20 10.66
CA GLU A 6 -22.89 -9.27 11.25
C GLU A 6 -23.62 -10.49 10.70
N GLY A 7 -24.15 -11.33 11.59
CA GLY A 7 -24.84 -12.57 11.19
C GLY A 7 -23.98 -13.49 10.32
N GLY A 8 -22.67 -13.55 10.59
CA GLY A 8 -21.71 -14.34 9.80
C GLY A 8 -21.32 -13.75 8.45
N LYS A 9 -21.88 -12.59 8.04
CA LYS A 9 -21.55 -11.92 6.77
C LYS A 9 -20.71 -10.67 7.01
N VAL A 10 -19.65 -10.52 6.23
CA VAL A 10 -18.80 -9.31 6.25
C VAL A 10 -19.56 -8.14 5.65
N LYS A 11 -19.76 -7.07 6.41
CA LYS A 11 -20.33 -5.82 5.90
C LYS A 11 -19.31 -5.08 5.04
N VAL A 12 -19.28 -5.41 3.75
CA VAL A 12 -18.32 -4.85 2.78
C VAL A 12 -18.43 -3.32 2.67
N ARG A 13 -19.59 -2.72 2.91
CA ARG A 13 -19.82 -1.27 2.78
C ARG A 13 -19.71 -0.48 4.09
N ALA A 14 -19.19 -1.07 5.18
CA ALA A 14 -19.02 -0.34 6.43
C ALA A 14 -17.94 0.75 6.34
N ASP A 15 -18.21 1.90 6.98
CA ASP A 15 -17.30 3.06 7.06
C ASP A 15 -16.27 2.95 8.20
N PHE A 16 -16.23 1.82 8.89
CA PHE A 16 -15.33 1.56 10.00
C PHE A 16 -14.76 0.15 9.96
N TYR A 17 -13.56 0.02 10.52
CA TYR A 17 -12.91 -1.25 10.82
C TYR A 17 -13.11 -1.59 12.30
N VAL A 18 -13.23 -2.89 12.58
CA VAL A 18 -13.36 -3.43 13.93
C VAL A 18 -12.18 -4.34 14.21
N CYS A 19 -11.62 -4.22 15.42
CA CYS A 19 -10.64 -5.18 15.92
C CYS A 19 -11.36 -6.46 16.36
N PRO A 20 -11.00 -7.66 15.84
CA PRO A 20 -11.65 -8.91 16.24
C PRO A 20 -11.35 -9.31 17.68
N ALA A 21 -10.22 -8.84 18.26
CA ALA A 21 -9.81 -9.21 19.62
C ALA A 21 -10.47 -8.36 20.71
N CYS A 22 -10.70 -7.07 20.47
CA CYS A 22 -11.17 -6.12 21.50
C CYS A 22 -12.40 -5.30 21.10
N ALA A 23 -13.01 -5.58 19.94
CA ALA A 23 -14.17 -4.86 19.39
C ALA A 23 -13.99 -3.34 19.17
N TYR A 24 -12.77 -2.82 19.30
CA TYR A 24 -12.46 -1.41 19.06
C TYR A 24 -12.77 -1.02 17.61
N ARG A 25 -13.40 0.15 17.43
CA ARG A 25 -13.87 0.66 16.14
C ARG A 25 -13.02 1.84 15.69
N VAL A 26 -12.54 1.81 14.45
CA VAL A 26 -11.79 2.91 13.83
C VAL A 26 -12.42 3.29 12.51
N GLN A 27 -12.55 4.59 12.25
CA GLN A 27 -13.04 5.07 10.96
C GLN A 27 -12.12 4.64 9.82
N LYS A 28 -12.72 4.29 8.69
CA LYS A 28 -12.03 3.82 7.49
C LYS A 28 -10.94 4.80 7.02
N LYS A 29 -11.26 6.10 6.94
CA LYS A 29 -10.31 7.14 6.52
C LYS A 29 -9.06 7.16 7.42
N LYS A 30 -9.26 7.33 8.73
CA LYS A 30 -8.19 7.36 9.73
C LYS A 30 -7.32 6.10 9.72
N TYR A 31 -7.93 4.94 9.50
CA TYR A 31 -7.19 3.68 9.40
C TYR A 31 -6.36 3.62 8.12
N GLU A 32 -6.95 3.94 6.96
CA GLU A 32 -6.27 3.89 5.66
C GLU A 32 -5.13 4.90 5.54
N GLU A 33 -5.25 6.08 6.17
CA GLU A 33 -4.20 7.11 6.24
C GLU A 33 -3.01 6.68 7.11
N GLY A 34 -3.25 5.87 8.15
CA GLY A 34 -2.20 5.35 9.03
C GLY A 34 -1.46 4.13 8.49
N LEU A 35 -1.88 3.57 7.34
CA LEU A 35 -1.22 2.40 6.76
C LEU A 35 0.17 2.79 6.23
N GLN A 36 1.18 2.08 6.69
CA GLN A 36 2.55 2.16 6.16
C GLN A 36 2.84 0.94 5.30
N VAL A 37 3.65 1.15 4.27
CA VAL A 37 4.21 0.10 3.42
C VAL A 37 5.69 -0.01 3.70
N HIS A 38 6.13 -1.22 4.01
CA HIS A 38 7.53 -1.58 4.15
C HIS A 38 7.94 -2.33 2.88
N ILE A 39 8.93 -1.81 2.16
CA ILE A 39 9.36 -2.29 0.86
C ILE A 39 10.80 -2.78 1.00
N LEU A 40 11.00 -4.09 0.91
CA LEU A 40 12.32 -4.68 0.69
C LEU A 40 12.49 -4.85 -0.82
N TYR A 41 13.55 -4.26 -1.38
CA TYR A 41 13.75 -4.25 -2.83
C TYR A 41 15.20 -4.53 -3.22
N VAL A 42 15.37 -5.10 -4.41
CA VAL A 42 16.64 -5.08 -5.16
C VAL A 42 16.47 -4.04 -6.25
N CYS A 43 17.34 -3.02 -6.25
CA CYS A 43 17.27 -1.97 -7.26
C CYS A 43 17.59 -2.56 -8.65
N PRO A 44 16.70 -2.42 -9.64
CA PRO A 44 16.95 -2.94 -10.99
C PRO A 44 18.06 -2.18 -11.72
N ALA A 45 18.35 -0.93 -11.35
CA ALA A 45 19.38 -0.12 -11.98
C ALA A 45 20.79 -0.36 -11.41
N CYS A 46 20.93 -0.42 -10.09
CA CYS A 46 22.24 -0.55 -9.45
C CYS A 46 22.50 -1.91 -8.76
N GLY A 47 21.52 -2.83 -8.77
CA GLY A 47 21.64 -4.17 -8.19
C GLY A 47 21.71 -4.22 -6.66
N LYS A 48 21.71 -3.08 -5.96
CA LYS A 48 21.80 -3.02 -4.50
C LYS A 48 20.46 -3.34 -3.84
N LYS A 49 20.54 -4.01 -2.69
CA LYS A 49 19.40 -4.23 -1.79
C LYS A 49 19.16 -2.98 -0.95
N GLY A 50 17.90 -2.70 -0.65
CA GLY A 50 17.52 -1.62 0.25
C GLY A 50 16.15 -1.86 0.87
N GLU A 51 15.83 -1.03 1.85
CA GLU A 51 14.56 -1.05 2.55
C GLU A 51 13.99 0.37 2.64
N VAL A 52 12.70 0.52 2.32
CA VAL A 52 12.02 1.82 2.42
C VAL A 52 10.69 1.64 3.12
N SER A 53 10.46 2.48 4.13
CA SER A 53 9.18 2.58 4.82
C SER A 53 8.51 3.90 4.44
N GLN A 54 7.30 3.85 3.90
CA GLN A 54 6.55 5.05 3.53
C GLN A 54 5.04 4.86 3.74
N PRO A 55 4.22 5.93 3.72
CA PRO A 55 2.77 5.78 3.74
C PRO A 55 2.25 4.98 2.54
N PHE A 56 1.24 4.13 2.74
CA PHE A 56 0.62 3.32 1.69
C PHE A 56 -0.30 4.17 0.80
N VAL A 57 0.29 5.06 0.00
CA VAL A 57 -0.42 5.95 -0.92
C VAL A 57 -0.07 5.59 -2.36
N ARG A 58 -1.06 5.16 -3.13
CA ARG A 58 -0.90 4.88 -4.56
C ARG A 58 -1.08 6.16 -5.37
N LYS A 59 -0.02 6.59 -6.04
CA LYS A 59 -0.04 7.73 -6.95
C LYS A 59 -0.11 7.23 -8.40
N THR A 60 -0.65 8.05 -9.30
CA THR A 60 -0.65 7.72 -10.73
C THR A 60 0.75 7.99 -11.29
N PHE A 61 1.44 6.93 -11.72
CA PHE A 61 2.74 7.01 -12.37
C PHE A 61 2.62 6.41 -13.77
N GLN A 62 2.88 7.22 -14.80
CA GLN A 62 2.81 6.82 -16.20
C GLN A 62 1.52 6.03 -16.54
N GLY A 63 0.36 6.59 -16.15
CA GLY A 63 -0.96 6.02 -16.43
C GLY A 63 -1.38 4.83 -15.55
N VAL A 64 -0.53 4.34 -14.65
CA VAL A 64 -0.84 3.22 -13.74
C VAL A 64 -0.74 3.68 -12.29
N LYS A 65 -1.66 3.22 -11.43
CA LYS A 65 -1.57 3.46 -9.98
C LYS A 65 -0.43 2.61 -9.41
N ALA A 66 0.62 3.27 -8.91
CA ALA A 66 1.80 2.65 -8.35
C ALA A 66 2.19 3.31 -7.03
N ILE A 67 2.88 2.56 -6.18
CA ILE A 67 3.63 3.12 -5.05
C ILE A 67 5.02 3.43 -5.61
N VAL A 68 5.37 4.71 -5.66
CA VAL A 68 6.65 5.16 -6.23
C VAL A 68 7.60 5.47 -5.08
N PHE A 69 8.74 4.81 -5.07
CA PHE A 69 9.78 5.05 -4.09
C PHE A 69 11.11 5.30 -4.80
N SER A 70 12.01 6.05 -4.17
CA SER A 70 13.36 6.29 -4.69
C SER A 70 14.32 5.29 -4.08
N CYS A 71 15.19 4.70 -4.90
CA CYS A 71 16.30 3.91 -4.39
C CYS A 71 17.26 4.80 -3.59
N GLU A 72 17.74 4.34 -2.45
CA GLU A 72 18.65 5.11 -1.59
C GLU A 72 20.04 5.29 -2.22
N ALA A 73 20.47 4.32 -3.03
CA ALA A 73 21.80 4.33 -3.64
C ALA A 73 21.88 5.16 -4.93
N CYS A 74 20.97 4.91 -5.89
CA CYS A 74 21.00 5.57 -7.20
C CYS A 74 19.93 6.66 -7.37
N LYS A 75 19.05 6.87 -6.39
CA LYS A 75 17.93 7.83 -6.43
C LYS A 75 16.92 7.60 -7.56
N GLU A 76 17.00 6.46 -8.24
CA GLU A 76 16.05 6.13 -9.31
C GLU A 76 14.66 5.81 -8.72
N LYS A 77 13.61 6.25 -9.42
CA LYS A 77 12.22 6.07 -9.01
C LYS A 77 11.72 4.71 -9.47
N ILE A 78 11.41 3.83 -8.53
CA ILE A 78 10.90 2.49 -8.77
C ILE A 78 9.39 2.48 -8.50
N PRO A 79 8.54 2.30 -9.54
CA PRO A 79 7.11 2.16 -9.37
C PRO A 79 6.70 0.72 -9.07
N ILE A 80 6.05 0.48 -7.94
CA ILE A 80 5.40 -0.81 -7.64
C ILE A 80 3.95 -0.75 -8.09
N THR A 81 3.65 -1.37 -9.23
CA THR A 81 2.30 -1.49 -9.76
C THR A 81 1.54 -2.67 -9.16
N LYS A 82 0.20 -2.58 -9.13
CA LYS A 82 -0.64 -3.72 -8.73
C LYS A 82 -0.43 -4.88 -9.73
N LYS A 83 -0.14 -6.07 -9.22
CA LYS A 83 0.14 -7.30 -10.02
C LYS A 83 1.37 -7.18 -10.94
N LEU A 84 2.37 -6.34 -10.59
CA LEU A 84 3.55 -6.12 -11.43
C LEU A 84 3.21 -5.79 -12.89
N LYS A 85 2.07 -5.14 -13.11
CA LYS A 85 1.62 -4.77 -14.44
C LYS A 85 2.61 -3.79 -15.05
N ASP A 86 3.02 -4.07 -16.28
CA ASP A 86 3.93 -3.19 -17.02
C ASP A 86 3.38 -1.78 -17.07
N VAL A 87 4.29 -0.84 -16.82
CA VAL A 87 4.00 0.57 -16.95
C VAL A 87 3.92 0.86 -18.44
N LYS A 88 2.77 1.37 -18.91
CA LYS A 88 2.62 1.76 -20.32
C LYS A 88 3.54 2.96 -20.56
N LYS A 89 4.72 2.74 -21.16
CA LYS A 89 5.48 3.81 -21.79
C LYS A 89 4.57 4.40 -22.87
N LYS A 90 4.21 5.67 -22.71
CA LYS A 90 3.46 6.42 -23.70
C LYS A 90 4.43 7.02 -24.70
#